data_AF-C8PLT8-F1
#
_entry.id   AF-C8PLT8-F1
#
_cell.length_a   1.000
_cell.length_b   1.000
_cell.length_c   1.000
_cell.angle_alpha   90.00
_cell.angle_beta   90.00
_cell.angle_gamma   90.00
#
_symmetry.space_group_name_H-M   'P 1'
#
loop_
_entity.id
_entity.type
_entity.pdbx_description
1 polymer ?
#
loop_
_entity_poly.entity_id
_entity_poly.type
_entity_poly.pdbx_seq_one_letter_code
_entity_poly.pdbx_strand_id
1 'polypeptide(L)'
;MKTYDIDLFYELSIFFNDDLRLMAHAVAYALNLDAKVIYKDFTFGRYKEEYLKALQEAKDNPQKAYLNLLIKFKDKSPIFDRDDFANAEAYSVFNRSYDKKRTQAGSDDA
;
A
#
# COMPACT_ATOMS: atom_id res chain seq x y z
N MET A 1 -20.89 -4.17 9.65
CA MET A 1 -19.45 -3.96 9.43
C MET A 1 -19.06 -4.92 8.32
N LYS A 2 -18.57 -4.47 7.16
CA LYS A 2 -18.05 -5.41 6.15
C LYS A 2 -16.76 -5.99 6.73
N THR A 3 -16.72 -7.31 6.91
CA THR A 3 -15.51 -8.00 7.33
C THR A 3 -14.67 -8.19 6.08
N TYR A 4 -13.52 -7.51 6.04
CA TYR A 4 -12.54 -7.71 4.97
C TYR A 4 -11.68 -8.92 5.29
N ASP A 5 -11.19 -9.61 4.26
CA ASP A 5 -10.23 -10.71 4.43
C ASP A 5 -8.83 -10.11 4.60
N ILE A 6 -8.50 -9.82 5.86
CA ILE A 6 -7.25 -9.17 6.26
C ILE A 6 -6.08 -10.16 6.12
N ASP A 7 -6.30 -11.44 6.41
CA ASP A 7 -5.26 -12.46 6.34
C ASP A 7 -4.83 -12.67 4.89
N LEU A 8 -5.79 -12.77 3.97
CA LEU A 8 -5.49 -12.85 2.53
C LEU A 8 -4.78 -11.59 2.02
N PHE A 9 -5.15 -10.41 2.51
CA PHE A 9 -4.45 -9.18 2.14
C PHE A 9 -2.96 -9.23 2.49
N TYR A 10 -2.63 -9.64 3.72
CA TYR A 10 -1.23 -9.74 4.17
C TYR A 10 -0.47 -10.89 3.49
N GLU A 11 -1.13 -11.98 3.15
CA GLU A 11 -0.50 -13.04 2.34
C GLU A 11 -0.10 -12.51 0.96
N LEU A 12 -1.01 -11.77 0.31
CA LEU A 12 -0.76 -11.20 -1.01
C LEU A 12 0.27 -10.07 -0.97
N SER A 13 0.33 -9.29 0.10
CA SER A 13 1.25 -8.15 0.22
C SER A 13 2.71 -8.56 0.19
N ILE A 14 3.05 -9.76 0.67
CA ILE A 14 4.41 -10.32 0.66
C ILE A 14 4.98 -10.35 -0.76
N PHE A 15 4.18 -10.73 -1.77
CA PHE A 15 4.61 -10.74 -3.17
C PHE A 15 4.99 -9.34 -3.68
N PHE A 16 4.34 -8.31 -3.14
CA PHE A 16 4.58 -6.90 -3.46
C PHE A 16 5.56 -6.22 -2.49
N ASN A 17 6.30 -6.99 -1.67
CA ASN A 17 7.21 -6.47 -0.65
C ASN A 17 6.51 -5.49 0.33
N ASP A 18 5.24 -5.75 0.63
CA ASP A 18 4.38 -4.92 1.47
C ASP A 18 4.25 -3.46 1.00
N ASP A 19 4.57 -3.18 -0.27
CA ASP A 19 4.46 -1.85 -0.85
C ASP A 19 3.02 -1.59 -1.30
N LEU A 20 2.28 -0.88 -0.45
CA LEU A 20 0.89 -0.48 -0.72
C LEU A 20 0.73 0.35 -2.01
N ARG A 21 1.75 1.10 -2.43
CA ARG A 21 1.71 1.87 -3.68
C ARG A 21 1.79 0.91 -4.85
N LEU A 22 2.71 -0.05 -4.79
CA LEU A 22 2.87 -1.09 -5.81
C LEU A 22 1.59 -1.92 -5.96
N MET A 23 1.01 -2.34 -4.84
CA MET A 23 -0.26 -3.05 -4.79
C MET A 23 -1.41 -2.21 -5.38
N ALA A 24 -1.49 -0.92 -5.03
CA ALA A 24 -2.52 -0.04 -5.56
C ALA A 24 -2.43 0.11 -7.09
N HIS A 25 -1.23 0.13 -7.65
CA HIS A 25 -1.03 0.13 -9.10
C HIS A 25 -1.42 -1.17 -9.78
N ALA A 26 -1.09 -2.31 -9.17
CA ALA A 26 -1.50 -3.61 -9.70
C ALA A 26 -3.03 -3.70 -9.80
N VAL A 27 -3.73 -3.29 -8.74
CA VAL A 27 -5.20 -3.26 -8.71
C VAL A 27 -5.78 -2.22 -9.67
N ALA A 28 -5.21 -1.01 -9.71
CA ALA A 28 -5.66 0.07 -10.58
C ALA A 28 -5.62 -0.34 -12.06
N TYR A 29 -4.57 -1.06 -12.45
CA TYR A 29 -4.44 -1.59 -13.79
C TYR A 29 -5.49 -2.66 -14.09
N ALA A 30 -5.65 -3.64 -13.19
CA ALA A 30 -6.58 -4.75 -13.39
C ALA A 30 -8.05 -4.28 -13.48
N LEU A 31 -8.41 -3.25 -12.70
CA LEU A 31 -9.78 -2.76 -12.58
C LEU A 31 -10.06 -1.49 -13.39
N ASN A 32 -9.04 -0.93 -14.08
CA ASN A 32 -9.12 0.37 -14.76
C ASN A 32 -9.63 1.50 -13.85
N LEU A 33 -9.04 1.60 -12.65
CA LEU A 33 -9.39 2.57 -11.60
C LEU A 33 -8.22 3.52 -11.31
N ASP A 34 -8.48 4.57 -10.52
CA ASP A 34 -7.44 5.45 -9.99
C ASP A 34 -6.69 4.77 -8.82
N ALA A 35 -5.37 4.66 -8.95
CA ALA A 35 -4.49 4.10 -7.92
C ALA A 35 -4.54 4.92 -6.61
N LYS A 36 -4.76 6.24 -6.66
CA LYS A 36 -4.87 7.07 -5.46
C LYS A 36 -6.04 6.64 -4.56
N VAL A 37 -7.17 6.28 -5.18
CA VAL A 37 -8.37 5.81 -4.46
C VAL A 37 -8.10 4.47 -3.78
N ILE A 38 -7.45 3.55 -4.49
CA ILE A 38 -7.13 2.22 -3.97
C ILE A 38 -6.10 2.32 -2.84
N TYR A 39 -5.06 3.13 -3.02
CA TYR A 39 -4.06 3.39 -2.00
C TYR A 39 -4.70 3.92 -0.72
N LYS A 40 -5.60 4.91 -0.84
CA LYS A 40 -6.36 5.45 0.29
C LYS A 40 -7.17 4.34 0.98
N ASP A 41 -7.88 3.51 0.22
CA ASP A 41 -8.63 2.40 0.80
C ASP A 41 -7.74 1.40 1.54
N PHE A 42 -6.56 1.05 1.01
CA PHE A 42 -5.58 0.22 1.71
C PHE A 42 -5.10 0.84 3.02
N THR A 43 -4.80 2.15 3.04
CA THR A 43 -4.39 2.84 4.28
C THR A 43 -5.47 2.85 5.36
N PHE A 44 -6.75 2.75 4.97
CA PHE A 44 -7.88 2.67 5.90
C PHE A 44 -8.33 1.23 6.20
N GLY A 45 -7.57 0.22 5.78
CA GLY A 45 -7.90 -1.18 6.01
C GLY A 45 -9.12 -1.68 5.21
N ARG A 46 -9.43 -1.04 4.08
CA ARG A 46 -10.59 -1.37 3.24
C ARG A 46 -10.19 -2.27 2.09
N TYR A 47 -9.96 -3.53 2.39
CA TYR A 47 -9.50 -4.53 1.43
C TYR A 47 -10.68 -5.15 0.68
N LYS A 48 -11.24 -4.41 -0.27
CA LYS A 48 -12.40 -4.87 -1.05
C LYS A 48 -12.05 -6.17 -1.78
N GLU A 49 -13.04 -7.04 -1.93
CA GLU A 49 -12.86 -8.36 -2.55
C GLU A 49 -12.31 -8.25 -3.97
N GLU A 50 -12.77 -7.26 -4.75
CA GLU A 50 -12.25 -6.98 -6.08
C GLU A 50 -10.75 -6.60 -6.08
N TYR A 51 -10.27 -5.96 -5.01
CA TYR A 51 -8.85 -5.61 -4.87
C TYR A 51 -8.01 -6.85 -4.59
N LEU A 52 -8.48 -7.71 -3.69
CA LEU A 52 -7.81 -8.97 -3.36
C LEU A 52 -7.73 -9.90 -4.58
N LYS A 53 -8.83 -10.00 -5.34
CA LYS A 53 -8.85 -10.79 -6.58
C LYS A 53 -7.84 -10.26 -7.61
N ALA A 54 -7.76 -8.94 -7.80
CA ALA A 54 -6.80 -8.32 -8.70
C ALA A 54 -5.34 -8.56 -8.26
N LEU A 55 -5.07 -8.52 -6.95
CA LEU A 55 -3.74 -8.83 -6.39
C LEU A 55 -3.38 -10.31 -6.57
N GLN A 56 -4.34 -11.22 -6.37
CA GLN A 56 -4.16 -12.65 -6.61
C GLN A 56 -3.83 -12.92 -8.09
N GLU A 57 -4.57 -12.33 -9.03
CA GLU A 57 -4.30 -12.46 -10.46
C GLU A 57 -2.91 -11.93 -10.85
N ALA A 58 -2.47 -10.84 -10.21
CA ALA A 58 -1.13 -10.29 -10.42
C ALA A 58 -0.02 -11.20 -9.85
N LYS A 59 -0.27 -11.87 -8.71
CA LYS A 59 0.63 -12.87 -8.13
C LYS A 59 0.71 -14.13 -9.00
N ASP A 60 -0.42 -14.58 -9.54
CA ASP A 60 -0.50 -15.78 -10.38
C ASP A 60 0.11 -15.55 -11.78
N ASN A 61 0.19 -14.29 -12.23
CA ASN A 61 0.83 -13.91 -13.49
C ASN A 61 1.85 -12.75 -13.31
N PRO A 62 3.01 -13.04 -12.67
CA PRO A 62 3.97 -12.02 -12.28
C PRO A 62 4.59 -11.29 -13.46
N GLN A 63 4.74 -11.95 -14.61
CA GLN A 63 5.32 -11.34 -15.83
C GLN A 63 4.42 -10.23 -16.38
N LYS A 64 3.10 -10.47 -16.43
CA LYS A 64 2.12 -9.47 -16.86
C LYS A 64 2.06 -8.33 -15.85
N ALA A 65 2.06 -8.65 -14.54
CA ALA A 65 2.07 -7.64 -13.48
C ALA A 65 3.29 -6.72 -13.56
N TYR A 66 4.49 -7.29 -13.72
CA TYR A 66 5.75 -6.53 -13.82
C TYR A 66 5.79 -5.63 -15.07
N LEU A 67 5.31 -6.12 -16.22
CA LEU A 67 5.21 -5.32 -17.45
C LEU A 67 4.26 -4.12 -17.28
N ASN A 68 3.12 -4.31 -16.62
CA ASN A 68 2.15 -3.24 -16.38
C ASN A 68 2.72 -2.14 -15.48
N LEU A 69 3.50 -2.54 -14.46
CA LEU A 69 4.20 -1.62 -13.57
C LEU A 69 5.28 -0.83 -14.34
N LEU A 70 6.09 -1.51 -15.15
CA LEU A 70 7.13 -0.87 -15.98
C LEU A 70 6.56 0.14 -16.98
N ILE A 71 5.40 -0.15 -17.59
CA ILE A 71 4.73 0.79 -18.50
C ILE A 71 4.31 2.07 -17.76
N LYS A 72 3.81 1.97 -16.53
CA LYS A 72 3.44 3.14 -15.72
C LYS A 72 4.65 3.94 -15.24
N PHE A 73 5.75 3.29 -14.86
CA PHE A 73 7.01 3.98 -14.53
C PHE A 73 7.62 4.70 -15.75
N LYS A 74 7.46 4.14 -16.95
CA LYS A 74 7.88 4.78 -18.22
C LYS A 74 7.12 6.07 -18.50
N ASP A 75 5.87 6.18 -18.05
CA ASP A 75 5.01 7.35 -18.27
C ASP A 75 5.34 8.56 -17.37
N LYS A 76 6.37 8.48 -16.50
CA LYS A 76 6.88 9.53 -15.59
C LYS A 76 5.84 10.29 -14.76
N SER A 77 4.58 9.87 -14.78
CA SER A 77 3.48 10.54 -14.10
C SER A 77 3.64 10.25 -12.61
N PRO A 78 3.91 11.27 -11.77
CA PRO A 78 3.97 11.07 -10.35
C PRO A 78 2.64 10.50 -9.86
N ILE A 79 2.70 9.42 -9.08
CA ILE A 79 1.52 8.79 -8.47
C ILE A 79 0.90 9.75 -7.45
N PHE A 80 1.75 10.54 -6.81
CA PHE A 80 1.41 11.60 -5.86
C PHE A 80 2.04 12.89 -6.35
N ASP A 81 1.27 13.97 -6.40
CA ASP A 81 1.81 15.32 -6.58
C ASP A 81 2.36 15.84 -5.23
N ARG A 82 3.08 16.97 -5.26
CA ARG A 82 3.65 17.57 -4.04
C ARG A 82 2.56 17.90 -3.00
N ASP A 83 1.34 18.12 -3.44
CA ASP A 83 0.22 18.53 -2.59
C ASP A 83 -0.43 17.31 -1.89
N ASP A 84 -0.35 16.12 -2.47
CA ASP A 84 -0.75 14.86 -1.83
C ASP A 84 0.11 14.52 -0.59
N PHE A 85 1.39 14.92 -0.58
CA PHE A 85 2.28 14.73 0.58
C PHE A 85 1.91 15.60 1.78
N ALA A 86 1.25 16.76 1.57
CA ALA A 86 0.77 17.60 2.67
C ALA A 86 -0.35 16.93 3.48
N ASN A 87 -1.08 15.99 2.90
CA ASN A 87 -2.14 15.23 3.58
C ASN A 87 -1.66 13.92 4.22
N ALA A 88 -0.53 13.35 3.77
CA ALA A 88 -0.02 12.09 4.32
C ALA A 88 0.53 12.24 5.75
N GLU A 89 1.12 13.39 6.09
CA GLU A 89 1.55 13.68 7.48
C GLU A 89 0.36 13.82 8.44
N ALA A 90 -0.80 14.26 7.96
CA ALA A 90 -2.01 14.40 8.78
C ALA A 90 -2.70 13.06 9.10
N TYR A 91 -2.48 12.02 8.28
CA TYR A 91 -3.11 10.70 8.43
C TYR A 91 -2.13 9.55 8.69
N SER A 92 -0.84 9.82 8.95
CA SER A 92 0.13 8.80 9.35
C SER A 92 -0.17 8.29 10.77
N VAL A 93 -1.10 7.34 10.86
CA VAL A 93 -1.34 6.53 12.07
C VAL A 93 -0.13 5.62 12.37
N PHE A 94 0.77 5.42 11.38
CA PHE A 94 1.98 4.61 11.52
C PHE A 94 3.08 5.26 12.38
N ASN A 95 3.15 6.59 12.46
CA ASN A 95 4.14 7.24 13.34
C ASN A 95 3.76 7.19 14.83
N ARG A 96 2.52 6.83 15.20
CA ARG A 96 2.11 6.80 16.61
C ARG A 96 2.39 5.48 17.33
N SER A 97 2.59 4.39 16.59
CA SER A 97 2.80 3.05 17.17
C SER A 97 4.26 2.62 17.26
N TYR A 98 5.18 3.24 16.50
CA TYR A 98 6.59 2.84 16.51
C TYR A 98 7.45 3.54 17.59
N ASP A 99 7.06 4.73 18.06
CA ASP A 99 7.90 5.56 18.94
C ASP A 99 7.60 5.47 20.45
N LYS A 100 6.92 4.43 20.93
CA LYS A 100 6.67 4.27 22.38
C LYS A 100 7.47 3.19 23.11
N LYS A 101 8.51 2.61 22.51
CA LYS A 101 9.41 1.67 23.21
C LYS A 101 10.91 1.77 22.86
N ARG A 102 11.41 2.97 22.56
CA ARG A 102 12.88 3.20 22.45
C ARG A 102 13.34 4.50 23.11
N THR A 103 12.90 4.74 24.34
CA THR A 103 13.60 5.64 25.28
C THR A 103 13.31 5.22 26.72
N GLN A 104 13.85 4.07 27.10
CA GLN A 104 14.36 3.85 28.45
C GLN A 104 15.73 3.18 28.28
N ALA A 105 16.63 3.92 27.63
CA ALA A 105 18.05 3.70 27.76
C ALA A 105 18.48 4.45 29.02
N GLY A 106 19.18 3.74 29.91
CA GLY A 106 19.72 4.30 31.13
C GLY A 106 20.64 5.48 30.87
N SER A 107 20.56 6.44 31.79
CA SER A 107 21.60 7.40 32.12
C SER A 107 21.28 7.94 33.50
N ASP A 108 21.56 7.16 34.54
CA ASP A 108 21.73 7.67 35.91
C ASP A 108 23.13 7.19 36.37
N ASP A 109 24.14 7.85 35.84
CA ASP A 109 25.44 7.99 36.50
C ASP A 109 25.66 9.50 36.69
N ALA A 110 25.39 9.97 37.91
CA ALA A 110 25.90 11.20 38.50
C ALA A 110 25.93 11.05 40.03
#